data_AF-A0A5B0MM01-F1
#
_entry.id   AF-A0A5B0MM01-F1
#
_cell.length_a   1.000
_cell.length_b   1.000
_cell.length_c   1.000
_cell.angle_alpha   90.00
_cell.angle_beta   90.00
_cell.angle_gamma   90.00
#
_symmetry.space_group_name_H-M   'P 1'
#
loop_
_entity.id
_entity.type
_entity.pdbx_description
1 polymer ?
#
loop_
_entity_poly.entity_id
_entity_poly.type
_entity_poly.pdbx_seq_one_letter_code
_entity_poly.pdbx_strand_id
1 'polypeptide(L)'
;MSSTQAAADQVPSTSKLDGPPPPSSSFGIIKRENTFRYPSTQGSQNLAIHELIAPHITSFNALFDGPDGSPGLLGLAIADLPSKVVFDSEKQAGDPRDSRNRLEFKITEVMVSNPLAMEKGQGALRDRTYPTEARERLVTYAGKISAKVTWSLNNGPPQNEYRDFGLLPIMVKSEKCNLKQMSPAKLVSHHEESEEMGGYFVVNGNEKIIRCLIVPRRNHVISLIRPSFVNRGNFYTTYATQIRCVRPDQTSQTNTLHYLSNGTITFRFSWRKSEFMVPVVMLLKALIGASDQEIFTNLAQNAFEDTFRTDRIELMLRNFQYYSLPTASACLDFLGSKFKVVLGCPDDWGSEQIGRYLLQRIVLVHLKDPISKYRLLLFMIQKLYALVAGECCADNPDSPQHQEILLPGHLLSSILKERFEEYLAGIQAQITSEVRKSTTGVTFSDNKFVTKAMGKVYSDIGRRVTFFLATGNLVSPTGLDLQQTSGFTIIAEKLNFYRYISHFRCVHRGAFFAELKTTTVRKLLPEAWGFLCPVHTPDGSPCGLLNHFCAQVQNPNLGTFGQEHTISFALVRNESAV
;
A
#
# COMPACT_ATOMS: atom_id res chain seq x y z
N MET A 1 -34.43 -68.95 36.42
CA MET A 1 -32.97 -68.73 36.25
C MET A 1 -32.75 -68.07 34.90
N SER A 2 -31.91 -67.03 34.90
CA SER A 2 -31.39 -66.19 33.80
C SER A 2 -32.37 -65.57 32.80
N SER A 3 -32.67 -64.30 33.07
CA SER A 3 -33.14 -63.28 32.15
C SER A 3 -32.17 -63.05 30.98
N THR A 4 -32.74 -62.95 29.79
CA THR A 4 -32.20 -62.34 28.57
C THR A 4 -31.63 -60.93 28.81
N GLN A 5 -30.37 -60.71 28.44
CA GLN A 5 -29.80 -59.37 28.24
C GLN A 5 -29.36 -59.20 26.79
N ALA A 6 -29.89 -58.15 26.17
CA ALA A 6 -29.68 -57.74 24.80
C ALA A 6 -28.23 -57.34 24.54
N ALA A 7 -27.72 -57.73 23.37
CA ALA A 7 -26.52 -57.16 22.78
C ALA A 7 -26.80 -55.69 22.43
N ALA A 8 -26.13 -54.78 23.13
CA ALA A 8 -26.02 -53.39 22.73
C ALA A 8 -24.78 -53.23 21.84
N ASP A 9 -25.00 -52.93 20.57
CA ASP A 9 -23.98 -52.53 19.61
C ASP A 9 -23.18 -51.34 20.15
N GLN A 10 -21.90 -51.57 20.47
CA GLN A 10 -20.95 -50.49 20.71
C GLN A 10 -20.47 -49.94 19.36
N VAL A 11 -21.01 -48.77 19.01
CA VAL A 11 -20.45 -47.88 17.98
C VAL A 11 -18.97 -47.61 18.31
N PRO A 12 -18.02 -47.82 17.39
CA PRO A 12 -16.62 -47.52 17.66
C PRO A 12 -16.42 -46.00 17.76
N SER A 13 -16.00 -45.55 18.95
CA SER A 13 -15.51 -44.19 19.21
C SER A 13 -14.33 -43.86 18.29
N THR A 14 -14.50 -42.86 17.43
CA THR A 14 -13.48 -42.36 16.49
C THR A 14 -12.50 -41.34 17.12
N SER A 15 -12.25 -41.41 18.44
CA SER A 15 -11.40 -40.43 19.12
C SER A 15 -10.30 -41.07 19.96
N LYS A 16 -9.52 -41.96 19.36
CA LYS A 16 -8.17 -42.27 19.84
C LYS A 16 -7.17 -41.75 18.81
N LEU A 17 -6.82 -40.47 18.96
CA LEU A 17 -5.59 -39.96 18.37
C LEU A 17 -4.45 -40.55 19.19
N ASP A 18 -3.66 -41.44 18.59
CA ASP A 18 -2.45 -42.04 19.17
C ASP A 18 -1.32 -41.01 19.29
N GLY A 19 -1.50 -40.03 20.18
CA GLY A 19 -0.45 -39.15 20.67
C GLY A 19 -0.15 -39.47 22.14
N PRO A 20 1.06 -39.16 22.64
CA PRO A 20 1.34 -39.26 24.06
C PRO A 20 0.29 -38.44 24.83
N PRO A 21 -0.19 -38.92 26.01
CA PRO A 21 -1.12 -38.15 26.81
C PRO A 21 -0.52 -36.76 27.07
N PRO A 22 -1.31 -35.66 26.98
CA PRO A 22 -0.78 -34.34 27.26
C PRO A 22 -0.13 -34.39 28.64
N PRO A 23 1.09 -33.83 28.81
CA PRO A 23 1.77 -33.85 30.10
C PRO A 23 0.80 -33.30 31.13
N SER A 24 0.55 -34.10 32.19
CA SER A 24 -0.39 -33.80 33.27
C SER A 24 -0.41 -32.30 33.53
N SER A 25 -1.54 -31.65 33.25
CA SER A 25 -1.68 -30.20 33.21
C SER A 25 -1.26 -29.57 34.54
N SER A 26 0.03 -29.27 34.68
CA SER A 26 0.49 -28.41 35.76
C SER A 26 0.10 -27.01 35.31
N PHE A 27 -0.86 -26.38 35.99
CA PHE A 27 -1.16 -24.95 35.83
C PHE A 27 0.06 -24.04 36.07
N GLY A 28 1.24 -24.62 36.32
CA GLY A 28 2.50 -23.93 36.45
C GLY A 28 2.50 -22.98 37.63
N ILE A 29 1.72 -23.25 38.68
CA ILE A 29 1.40 -22.28 39.75
C ILE A 29 2.68 -21.66 40.33
N ILE A 30 3.63 -22.49 40.77
CA ILE A 30 4.91 -21.99 41.33
C ILE A 30 5.65 -21.11 40.32
N LYS A 31 5.74 -21.55 39.06
CA LYS A 31 6.39 -20.77 37.99
C LYS A 31 5.66 -19.45 37.75
N ARG A 32 4.33 -19.46 37.70
CA ARG A 32 3.48 -18.29 37.47
C ARG A 32 3.61 -17.26 38.59
N GLU A 33 3.47 -17.69 39.85
CA GLU A 33 3.60 -16.81 41.01
C GLU A 33 5.02 -16.22 41.12
N ASN A 34 6.04 -17.02 40.79
CA ASN A 34 7.42 -16.51 40.71
C ASN A 34 7.58 -15.46 39.61
N THR A 35 7.02 -15.67 38.42
CA THR A 35 7.07 -14.68 37.33
C THR A 35 6.30 -13.39 37.68
N PHE A 36 5.23 -13.47 38.46
CA PHE A 36 4.50 -12.30 38.95
C PHE A 36 5.29 -11.48 39.97
N ARG A 37 5.95 -12.14 40.92
CA ARG A 37 6.78 -11.46 41.93
C ARG A 37 8.08 -10.92 41.36
N TYR A 38 8.66 -11.65 40.42
CA TYR A 38 9.98 -11.36 39.85
C TYR A 38 9.90 -11.35 38.32
N PRO A 39 9.48 -10.22 37.72
CA PRO A 39 9.50 -10.06 36.27
C PRO A 39 10.90 -10.32 35.70
N SER A 40 10.96 -11.00 34.56
CA SER A 40 12.22 -11.39 33.91
C SER A 40 13.06 -10.17 33.53
N THR A 41 14.38 -10.27 33.74
CA THR A 41 15.36 -9.24 33.35
C THR A 41 15.97 -9.47 31.97
N GLN A 42 15.89 -10.71 31.44
CA GLN A 42 16.49 -11.09 30.16
C GLN A 42 15.53 -10.92 28.98
N GLY A 43 14.23 -11.15 29.17
CA GLY A 43 13.23 -11.09 28.09
C GLY A 43 11.88 -11.67 28.49
N SER A 44 10.86 -11.50 27.63
CA SER A 44 9.52 -12.08 27.82
C SER A 44 9.59 -13.61 27.83
N GLN A 45 8.84 -14.24 28.73
CA GLN A 45 8.70 -15.69 28.76
C GLN A 45 7.60 -16.21 27.82
N ASN A 46 6.74 -15.33 27.31
CA ASN A 46 5.58 -15.68 26.50
C ASN A 46 5.67 -15.09 25.08
N LEU A 47 6.52 -15.72 24.25
CA LEU A 47 6.77 -15.26 22.88
C LEU A 47 5.54 -15.35 21.96
N ALA A 48 4.65 -16.32 22.22
CA ALA A 48 3.48 -16.57 21.39
C ALA A 48 2.57 -15.34 21.26
N ILE A 49 2.44 -14.56 22.34
CA ILE A 49 1.63 -13.35 22.35
C ILE A 49 2.26 -12.24 21.48
N HIS A 50 3.58 -12.10 21.52
CA HIS A 50 4.31 -11.13 20.72
C HIS A 50 4.28 -11.49 19.22
N GLU A 51 4.29 -12.78 18.88
CA GLU A 51 4.14 -13.28 17.51
C GLU A 51 2.77 -12.93 16.90
N LEU A 52 1.69 -12.95 17.69
CA LEU A 52 0.35 -12.62 17.20
C LEU A 52 0.25 -11.17 16.69
N ILE A 53 0.99 -10.26 17.31
CA ILE A 53 0.98 -8.81 17.04
C ILE A 53 2.10 -8.39 16.08
N ALA A 54 3.10 -9.26 15.88
CA ALA A 54 4.24 -9.00 15.03
C ALA A 54 3.90 -8.44 13.63
N PRO A 55 2.81 -8.82 12.93
CA PRO A 55 2.46 -8.20 11.64
C PRO A 55 2.29 -6.67 11.69
N HIS A 56 1.78 -6.12 12.79
CA HIS A 56 1.63 -4.67 12.99
C HIS A 56 3.00 -4.02 13.14
N ILE A 57 3.80 -4.52 14.09
CA ILE A 57 5.12 -3.97 14.44
C ILE A 57 6.10 -4.10 13.28
N THR A 58 6.19 -5.28 12.66
CA THR A 58 7.08 -5.54 11.52
C THR A 58 6.73 -4.64 10.33
N SER A 59 5.44 -4.47 10.04
CA SER A 59 5.03 -3.57 8.95
C SER A 59 5.42 -2.12 9.22
N PHE A 60 5.33 -1.65 10.47
CA PHE A 60 5.73 -0.30 10.84
C PHE A 60 7.24 -0.13 10.85
N ASN A 61 7.99 -1.13 11.33
CA ASN A 61 9.45 -1.14 11.29
C ASN A 61 9.99 -1.08 9.85
N ALA A 62 9.32 -1.77 8.92
CA ALA A 62 9.65 -1.75 7.50
C ALA A 62 9.60 -0.35 6.87
N LEU A 63 8.98 0.65 7.52
CA LEU A 63 9.04 2.04 7.08
C LEU A 63 10.47 2.59 7.07
N PHE A 64 11.26 2.21 8.08
CA PHE A 64 12.57 2.81 8.34
C PHE A 64 13.70 1.92 7.81
N ASP A 65 13.63 0.63 8.09
CA ASP A 65 14.69 -0.32 7.77
C ASP A 65 14.14 -1.48 6.95
N GLY A 66 14.84 -1.84 5.88
CA GLY A 66 14.54 -3.05 5.11
C GLY A 66 15.05 -4.30 5.82
N PRO A 67 14.46 -5.49 5.55
CA PRO A 67 14.83 -6.74 6.20
C PRO A 67 16.30 -7.15 5.99
N ASP A 68 16.90 -6.74 4.85
CA ASP A 68 18.26 -7.12 4.45
C ASP A 68 19.27 -5.94 4.56
N GLY A 69 18.94 -4.90 5.32
CA GLY A 69 19.71 -3.64 5.34
C GLY A 69 19.48 -2.76 4.10
N SER A 70 18.52 -3.12 3.25
CA SER A 70 18.00 -2.27 2.18
C SER A 70 17.29 -1.03 2.75
N PRO A 71 17.17 0.06 1.98
CA PRO A 71 16.43 1.24 2.45
C PRO A 71 14.99 0.85 2.79
N GLY A 72 14.49 1.35 3.93
CA GLY A 72 13.10 1.14 4.32
C GLY A 72 12.10 1.71 3.31
N LEU A 73 10.83 1.35 3.47
CA LEU A 73 9.75 1.75 2.56
C LEU A 73 9.67 3.27 2.38
N LEU A 74 9.97 4.05 3.42
CA LEU A 74 9.99 5.51 3.31
C LEU A 74 11.13 6.00 2.41
N GLY A 75 12.32 5.42 2.51
CA GLY A 75 13.44 5.72 1.62
C GLY A 75 13.10 5.39 0.16
N LEU A 76 12.48 4.25 -0.08
CA LEU A 76 12.00 3.85 -1.42
C LEU A 76 10.91 4.78 -1.94
N ALA A 77 9.96 5.18 -1.08
CA ALA A 77 8.87 6.08 -1.44
C ALA A 77 9.40 7.46 -1.84
N ILE A 78 10.38 8.00 -1.11
CA ILE A 78 11.03 9.28 -1.41
C ILE A 78 11.84 9.20 -2.70
N ALA A 79 12.55 8.09 -2.94
CA ALA A 79 13.26 7.87 -4.20
C ALA A 79 12.32 7.80 -5.43
N ASP A 80 11.09 7.32 -5.24
CA ASP A 80 10.06 7.27 -6.28
C ASP A 80 9.26 8.59 -6.43
N LEU A 81 9.43 9.57 -5.53
CA LEU A 81 8.79 10.86 -5.68
C LEU A 81 9.37 11.63 -6.87
N PRO A 82 8.53 12.22 -7.73
CA PRO A 82 9.02 13.02 -8.83
C PRO A 82 9.53 14.36 -8.29
N SER A 83 10.64 14.83 -8.84
CA SER A 83 11.04 16.21 -8.63
C SER A 83 10.00 17.16 -9.20
N LYS A 84 9.92 18.35 -8.60
CA LYS A 84 9.02 19.42 -9.05
C LYS A 84 9.86 20.56 -9.59
N VAL A 85 9.37 21.18 -10.66
CA VAL A 85 10.08 22.19 -11.42
C VAL A 85 9.23 23.45 -11.52
N VAL A 86 9.85 24.61 -11.38
CA VAL A 86 9.26 25.92 -11.61
C VAL A 86 10.17 26.74 -12.53
N PHE A 87 9.55 27.53 -13.40
CA PHE A 87 10.22 28.44 -14.32
C PHE A 87 9.95 29.90 -13.93
N ASP A 88 10.91 30.76 -14.24
CA ASP A 88 10.79 32.21 -14.05
C ASP A 88 9.95 32.86 -15.16
N SER A 89 9.45 34.08 -14.93
CA SER A 89 8.58 34.83 -15.83
C SER A 89 9.29 35.41 -17.07
N GLU A 90 10.59 35.69 -17.02
CA GLU A 90 11.27 36.38 -18.11
C GLU A 90 11.75 35.42 -19.22
N LYS A 91 11.26 35.67 -20.45
CA LYS A 91 12.07 35.52 -21.65
C LYS A 91 12.75 36.88 -21.84
N GLN A 92 14.06 37.01 -21.65
CA GLN A 92 14.73 38.23 -22.11
C GLN A 92 14.56 38.32 -23.63
N ALA A 93 13.95 39.41 -24.09
CA ALA A 93 13.67 39.63 -25.49
C ALA A 93 14.98 39.93 -26.23
N GLY A 94 15.64 38.90 -26.78
CA GLY A 94 16.84 39.11 -27.60
C GLY A 94 17.57 37.87 -28.08
N ASP A 95 17.57 36.76 -27.34
CA ASP A 95 18.33 35.56 -27.71
C ASP A 95 17.42 34.32 -27.88
N PRO A 96 17.39 33.67 -29.07
CA PRO A 96 16.68 32.40 -29.29
C PRO A 96 17.14 31.25 -28.37
N ARG A 97 18.26 31.40 -27.65
CA ARG A 97 18.84 30.40 -26.74
C ARG A 97 18.56 30.62 -25.26
N ASP A 98 17.87 31.69 -24.88
CA ASP A 98 17.70 32.04 -23.47
C ASP A 98 16.55 31.24 -22.82
N SER A 99 16.92 30.10 -22.25
CA SER A 99 16.00 29.25 -21.48
C SER A 99 15.62 29.94 -20.17
N ARG A 100 14.32 30.00 -19.86
CA ARG A 100 13.84 30.42 -18.52
C ARG A 100 14.61 29.69 -17.43
N ASN A 101 14.97 30.41 -16.37
CA ASN A 101 15.59 29.80 -15.20
C ASN A 101 14.72 28.64 -14.67
N ARG A 102 15.33 27.46 -14.57
CA ARG A 102 14.70 26.20 -14.14
C ARG A 102 15.10 25.90 -12.70
N LEU A 103 14.16 26.07 -11.77
CA LEU A 103 14.33 25.67 -10.38
C LEU A 103 13.71 24.29 -10.16
N GLU A 104 14.54 23.30 -9.89
CA GLU A 104 14.10 21.94 -9.56
C GLU A 104 14.29 21.67 -8.07
N PHE A 105 13.30 21.07 -7.42
CA PHE A 105 13.38 20.68 -6.02
C PHE A 105 12.79 19.29 -5.77
N LYS A 106 13.37 18.61 -4.79
CA LYS A 106 13.02 17.24 -4.39
C LYS A 106 13.34 17.01 -2.91
N ILE A 107 12.78 15.96 -2.34
CA ILE A 107 13.17 15.46 -1.02
C ILE A 107 14.13 14.31 -1.23
N THR A 108 15.25 14.28 -0.51
CA THR A 108 16.26 13.22 -0.65
C THR A 108 16.33 12.28 0.53
N GLU A 109 15.96 12.76 1.71
CA GLU A 109 16.14 12.01 2.95
C GLU A 109 15.05 12.40 3.94
N VAL A 110 14.53 11.42 4.67
CA VAL A 110 13.56 11.62 5.76
C VAL A 110 14.07 10.90 7.00
N MET A 111 14.11 11.61 8.11
CA MET A 111 14.52 11.11 9.40
C MET A 111 13.36 11.19 10.38
N VAL A 112 13.18 10.12 11.15
CA VAL A 112 12.23 10.08 12.26
C VAL A 112 13.00 9.73 13.53
N SER A 113 12.93 10.62 14.51
CA SER A 113 13.53 10.41 15.83
C SER A 113 12.61 9.57 16.71
N ASN A 114 13.20 8.96 17.74
CA ASN A 114 12.41 8.42 18.85
C ASN A 114 11.65 9.57 19.56
N PRO A 115 10.57 9.26 20.29
CA PRO A 115 9.85 10.25 21.09
C PRO A 115 10.72 10.81 22.22
N LEU A 116 10.79 12.14 22.27
CA LEU A 116 11.57 12.91 23.22
C LEU A 116 10.66 13.95 23.88
N ALA A 117 10.93 14.26 25.14
CA ALA A 117 10.23 15.30 25.88
C ALA A 117 10.40 16.65 25.18
N MET A 118 9.36 17.48 25.26
CA MET A 118 9.43 18.86 24.80
C MET A 118 10.49 19.63 25.59
N GLU A 119 11.24 20.49 24.88
CA GLU A 119 12.33 21.27 25.47
C GLU A 119 11.87 22.08 26.68
N LYS A 120 12.51 21.84 27.83
CA LYS A 120 12.50 22.76 28.97
C LYS A 120 13.71 23.69 28.83
N GLY A 121 13.62 24.69 27.94
CA GLY A 121 14.64 25.74 27.79
C GLY A 121 15.95 25.32 27.09
N GLN A 122 16.78 26.31 26.73
CA GLN A 122 18.06 26.12 26.03
C GLN A 122 19.07 25.37 26.91
N GLY A 123 19.46 24.15 26.49
CA GLY A 123 20.62 23.44 27.04
C GLY A 123 20.34 22.14 27.81
N ALA A 124 19.07 21.80 28.09
CA ALA A 124 18.73 20.52 28.71
C ALA A 124 18.75 19.38 27.67
N LEU A 125 19.43 18.28 27.99
CA LEU A 125 19.31 17.04 27.22
C LEU A 125 17.83 16.62 27.19
N ARG A 126 17.31 16.27 26.01
CA ARG A 126 15.92 15.87 25.88
C ARG A 126 15.72 14.49 26.49
N ASP A 127 15.00 14.44 27.61
CA ASP A 127 14.60 13.18 28.22
C ASP A 127 13.72 12.36 27.25
N ARG A 128 13.83 11.04 27.34
CA ARG A 128 12.94 10.12 26.61
C ARG A 128 11.53 10.23 27.19
N THR A 129 10.55 10.40 26.31
CA THR A 129 9.13 10.26 26.70
C THR A 129 8.72 8.80 26.57
N TYR A 130 7.94 8.29 27.52
CA TYR A 130 7.41 6.92 27.48
C TYR A 130 5.91 6.92 27.15
N PRO A 131 5.34 5.82 26.61
CA PRO A 131 3.92 5.75 26.30
C PRO A 131 3.02 5.99 27.52
N THR A 132 3.38 5.50 28.71
CA THR A 132 2.73 5.82 30.00
C THR A 132 2.53 7.31 30.21
N GLU A 133 3.59 8.10 30.10
CA GLU A 133 3.54 9.56 30.23
C GLU A 133 2.57 10.18 29.20
N ALA A 134 2.56 9.68 27.96
CA ALA A 134 1.66 10.17 26.93
C ALA A 134 0.18 9.86 27.24
N ARG A 135 -0.10 8.68 27.82
CA ARG A 135 -1.45 8.30 28.28
C ARG A 135 -1.91 9.21 29.41
N GLU A 136 -1.09 9.38 30.45
CA GLU A 136 -1.44 10.19 31.63
C GLU A 136 -1.60 11.68 31.31
N ARG A 137 -0.75 12.22 30.44
CA ARG A 137 -0.83 13.63 30.01
C ARG A 137 -1.90 13.89 28.96
N LEU A 138 -2.60 12.85 28.48
CA LEU A 138 -3.57 12.92 27.38
C LEU A 138 -2.98 13.53 26.09
N VAL A 139 -1.71 13.26 25.82
CA VAL A 139 -1.00 13.73 24.61
C VAL A 139 -0.76 12.59 23.63
N THR A 140 -0.24 12.92 22.45
CA THR A 140 0.12 11.92 21.43
C THR A 140 1.57 11.49 21.62
N TYR A 141 1.82 10.17 21.63
CA TYR A 141 3.17 9.61 21.68
C TYR A 141 3.82 9.67 20.29
N ALA A 142 4.71 10.65 20.09
CA ALA A 142 5.23 10.98 18.76
C ALA A 142 6.71 11.37 18.77
N GLY A 143 7.39 11.05 17.66
CA GLY A 143 8.78 11.39 17.38
C GLY A 143 8.86 12.52 16.36
N LYS A 144 9.97 13.27 16.34
CA LYS A 144 10.17 14.36 15.38
C LYS A 144 10.41 13.78 13.99
N ILE A 145 9.70 14.28 12.99
CA ILE A 145 9.97 13.97 11.57
C ILE A 145 10.63 15.17 10.91
N SER A 146 11.79 14.95 10.30
CA SER A 146 12.49 15.96 9.51
C SER A 146 12.86 15.40 8.14
N ALA A 147 12.93 16.26 7.13
CA ALA A 147 13.35 15.85 5.80
C ALA A 147 14.35 16.84 5.19
N LYS A 148 15.28 16.30 4.40
CA LYS A 148 16.23 17.08 3.61
C LYS A 148 15.58 17.45 2.29
N VAL A 149 15.28 18.73 2.14
CA VAL A 149 14.77 19.31 0.89
C VAL A 149 15.98 19.81 0.11
N THR A 150 16.11 19.37 -1.14
CA THR A 150 17.20 19.78 -2.02
C THR A 150 16.65 20.51 -3.24
N TRP A 151 17.30 21.60 -3.65
CA TRP A 151 16.95 22.33 -4.87
C TRP A 151 18.18 22.70 -5.68
N SER A 152 18.01 22.79 -6.99
CA SER A 152 19.06 23.15 -7.95
C SER A 152 18.52 24.11 -8.99
N LEU A 153 19.28 25.17 -9.26
CA LEU A 153 19.00 26.13 -10.33
C LEU A 153 19.74 25.72 -11.60
N ASN A 154 19.04 25.61 -12.73
CA ASN A 154 19.62 25.29 -14.05
C ASN A 154 20.55 24.06 -14.04
N ASN A 155 20.19 23.01 -13.29
CA ASN A 155 21.00 21.80 -13.08
C ASN A 155 22.40 22.06 -12.45
N GLY A 156 22.57 23.19 -11.78
CA GLY A 156 23.77 23.53 -11.03
C GLY A 156 23.89 22.80 -9.68
N PRO A 157 24.87 23.18 -8.83
CA PRO A 157 25.15 22.50 -7.57
C PRO A 157 23.92 22.54 -6.63
N PRO A 158 23.46 21.37 -6.12
CA PRO A 158 22.26 21.29 -5.32
C PRO A 158 22.49 21.94 -3.95
N GLN A 159 21.60 22.84 -3.58
CA GLN A 159 21.47 23.37 -2.23
C GLN A 159 20.55 22.46 -1.42
N ASN A 160 20.74 22.45 -0.10
CA ASN A 160 19.95 21.60 0.78
C ASN A 160 19.65 22.25 2.13
N GLU A 161 18.49 21.93 2.68
CA GLU A 161 18.04 22.39 3.99
C GLU A 161 17.25 21.27 4.68
N TYR A 162 17.53 21.05 5.97
CA TYR A 162 16.70 20.19 6.80
C TYR A 162 15.51 20.97 7.33
N ARG A 163 14.30 20.46 7.07
CA ARG A 163 13.07 21.07 7.55
C ARG A 163 12.31 20.16 8.48
N ASP A 164 11.59 20.77 9.40
CA ASP A 164 10.73 20.10 10.37
C ASP A 164 9.34 19.87 9.77
N PHE A 165 8.86 18.63 9.88
CA PHE A 165 7.54 18.20 9.41
C PHE A 165 6.62 17.82 10.57
N GLY A 166 6.96 18.25 11.79
CA GLY A 166 6.14 18.08 12.98
C GLY A 166 6.45 16.78 13.74
N LEU A 167 5.46 16.30 14.47
CA LEU A 167 5.57 15.12 15.32
C LEU A 167 4.78 13.95 14.73
N LEU A 168 5.48 12.90 14.30
CA LEU A 168 4.91 11.68 13.75
C LEU A 168 4.57 10.70 14.89
N PRO A 169 3.32 10.24 15.04
CA PRO A 169 2.95 9.22 16.01
C PRO A 169 3.76 7.93 15.82
N ILE A 170 4.30 7.39 16.92
CA ILE A 170 5.16 6.20 16.90
C ILE A 170 4.39 4.99 17.44
N MET A 171 4.48 3.86 16.74
CA MET A 171 3.86 2.61 17.18
C MET A 171 4.57 2.07 18.41
N VAL A 172 3.83 1.71 19.44
CA VAL A 172 4.37 1.14 20.69
C VAL A 172 5.07 -0.19 20.39
N LYS A 173 6.24 -0.41 21.02
CA LYS A 173 7.18 -1.55 20.80
C LYS A 173 7.80 -1.66 19.40
N SER A 174 7.63 -0.68 18.51
CA SER A 174 8.40 -0.57 17.25
C SER A 174 9.86 -0.15 17.48
N GLU A 175 10.73 -0.23 16.46
CA GLU A 175 12.15 0.19 16.56
C GLU A 175 12.33 1.65 16.99
N LYS A 176 11.38 2.52 16.65
CA LYS A 176 11.40 3.94 17.04
C LYS A 176 10.77 4.20 18.41
N CYS A 177 10.21 3.18 19.06
CA CYS A 177 9.64 3.29 20.40
C CYS A 177 10.71 3.09 21.47
N ASN A 178 10.60 3.86 22.56
CA ASN A 178 11.52 3.76 23.69
C ASN A 178 11.39 2.45 24.49
N LEU A 179 10.33 1.65 24.27
CA LEU A 179 10.07 0.37 24.95
C LEU A 179 10.62 -0.87 24.23
N LYS A 180 11.15 -0.74 23.00
CA LYS A 180 11.49 -1.90 22.14
C LYS A 180 12.38 -2.93 22.85
N GLN A 181 13.52 -2.48 23.38
CA GLN A 181 14.56 -3.32 23.98
C GLN A 181 14.43 -3.46 25.50
N MET A 182 13.27 -3.11 26.07
CA MET A 182 13.03 -3.25 27.51
C MET A 182 12.63 -4.68 27.86
N SER A 183 13.24 -5.21 28.92
CA SER A 183 12.82 -6.46 29.54
C SER A 183 11.56 -6.25 30.39
N PRO A 184 10.81 -7.31 30.72
CA PRO A 184 9.62 -7.22 31.58
C PRO A 184 9.84 -6.44 32.87
N ALA A 185 10.98 -6.63 33.55
CA ALA A 185 11.32 -5.87 34.75
C ALA A 185 11.46 -4.36 34.48
N LYS A 186 12.08 -3.99 33.35
CA LYS A 186 12.22 -2.58 32.96
C LYS A 186 10.88 -1.96 32.55
N LEU A 187 10.03 -2.72 31.85
CA LEU A 187 8.67 -2.27 31.50
C LEU A 187 7.87 -1.90 32.75
N VAL A 188 7.87 -2.78 33.76
CA VAL A 188 7.20 -2.52 35.05
C VAL A 188 7.78 -1.28 35.76
N SER A 189 9.11 -1.12 35.74
CA SER A 189 9.75 0.08 36.32
C SER A 189 9.37 1.39 35.61
N HIS A 190 8.96 1.32 34.34
CA HIS A 190 8.43 2.44 33.55
C HIS A 190 6.90 2.49 33.52
N HIS A 191 6.24 1.77 34.42
CA HIS A 191 4.78 1.73 34.61
C HIS A 191 4.00 1.13 33.42
N GLU A 192 4.66 0.34 32.57
CA GLU A 192 4.01 -0.44 31.51
C GLU A 192 3.73 -1.86 32.01
N GLU A 193 2.83 -2.57 31.32
CA GLU A 193 2.60 -4.00 31.57
C GLU A 193 3.87 -4.83 31.35
N SER A 194 4.08 -5.86 32.19
CA SER A 194 5.25 -6.75 32.12
C SER A 194 5.36 -7.47 30.77
N GLU A 195 4.22 -7.72 30.13
CA GLU A 195 4.08 -8.33 28.80
C GLU A 195 3.44 -7.34 27.80
N GLU A 196 3.87 -6.07 27.81
CA GLU A 196 3.45 -5.07 26.82
C GLU A 196 3.80 -5.53 25.40
N MET A 197 2.75 -5.71 24.60
CA MET A 197 2.82 -6.32 23.27
C MET A 197 3.02 -5.29 22.15
N GLY A 198 2.56 -4.05 22.36
CA GLY A 198 2.62 -2.97 21.37
C GLY A 198 1.71 -3.18 20.15
N GLY A 199 2.10 -2.59 19.01
CA GLY A 199 1.33 -2.67 17.76
C GLY A 199 0.23 -1.63 17.57
N TYR A 200 0.06 -0.72 18.54
CA TYR A 200 -0.91 0.38 18.54
C TYR A 200 -0.21 1.74 18.68
N PHE A 201 -0.98 2.82 18.57
CA PHE A 201 -0.53 4.20 18.71
C PHE A 201 -1.24 4.87 19.90
N VAL A 202 -0.55 5.74 20.63
CA VAL A 202 -1.18 6.60 21.65
C VAL A 202 -1.43 7.98 21.03
N VAL A 203 -2.70 8.35 20.87
CA VAL A 203 -3.12 9.60 20.23
C VAL A 203 -4.08 10.34 21.15
N ASN A 204 -3.64 11.51 21.64
CA ASN A 204 -4.38 12.32 22.62
C ASN A 204 -4.84 11.48 23.82
N GLY A 205 -3.93 10.71 24.41
CA GLY A 205 -4.21 9.78 25.51
C GLY A 205 -4.93 8.49 25.15
N ASN A 206 -5.52 8.38 23.95
CA ASN A 206 -6.28 7.21 23.53
C ASN A 206 -5.42 6.23 22.74
N GLU A 207 -5.58 4.93 23.01
CA GLU A 207 -4.94 3.88 22.22
C GLU A 207 -5.71 3.62 20.93
N LYS A 208 -5.03 3.71 19.79
CA LYS A 208 -5.57 3.59 18.44
C LYS A 208 -4.83 2.52 17.65
N ILE A 209 -5.56 1.69 16.92
CA ILE A 209 -5.01 0.65 16.04
C ILE A 209 -5.47 0.93 14.61
N ILE A 210 -4.56 0.76 13.64
CA ILE A 210 -4.93 0.71 12.22
C ILE A 210 -5.36 -0.74 11.92
N ARG A 211 -6.55 -0.93 11.36
CA ARG A 211 -7.05 -2.26 11.01
C ARG A 211 -6.34 -2.82 9.78
N CYS A 212 -6.13 -4.13 9.78
CA CYS A 212 -5.75 -4.85 8.57
C CYS A 212 -6.93 -4.86 7.60
N LEU A 213 -6.64 -4.60 6.31
CA LEU A 213 -7.65 -4.55 5.26
C LEU A 213 -7.38 -5.59 4.18
N ILE A 214 -8.44 -6.24 3.71
CA ILE A 214 -8.37 -7.13 2.56
C ILE A 214 -8.37 -6.29 1.28
N VAL A 215 -7.35 -6.47 0.45
CA VAL A 215 -7.23 -5.84 -0.87
C VAL A 215 -6.99 -6.91 -1.94
N PRO A 216 -7.19 -6.62 -3.25
CA PRO A 216 -6.88 -7.58 -4.30
C PRO A 216 -5.39 -7.97 -4.29
N ARG A 217 -5.12 -9.25 -4.55
CA ARG A 217 -3.77 -9.82 -4.61
C ARG A 217 -2.88 -9.05 -5.60
N ARG A 218 -1.67 -8.70 -5.16
CA ARG A 218 -0.69 -7.98 -5.99
C ARG A 218 -0.23 -8.80 -7.19
N ASN A 219 0.05 -8.09 -8.28
CA ASN A 219 0.76 -8.57 -9.47
C ASN A 219 0.18 -9.87 -10.07
N HIS A 220 -1.12 -10.09 -9.92
CA HIS A 220 -1.84 -11.23 -10.45
C HIS A 220 -3.01 -10.74 -11.32
N VAL A 221 -3.12 -11.29 -12.53
CA VAL A 221 -4.18 -10.94 -13.49
C VAL A 221 -5.42 -11.75 -13.15
N ILE A 222 -6.51 -11.08 -12.77
CA ILE A 222 -7.81 -11.70 -12.52
C ILE A 222 -8.77 -11.45 -13.68
N SER A 223 -9.52 -12.48 -14.06
CA SER A 223 -10.63 -12.43 -15.01
C SER A 223 -11.92 -12.08 -14.28
N LEU A 224 -12.61 -11.02 -14.71
CA LEU A 224 -13.82 -10.51 -14.05
C LEU A 224 -14.98 -10.44 -15.03
N ILE A 225 -16.14 -10.93 -14.59
CA ILE A 225 -17.43 -10.68 -15.22
C ILE A 225 -18.25 -9.82 -14.27
N ARG A 226 -18.50 -8.55 -14.64
CA ARG A 226 -19.30 -7.63 -13.82
C ARG A 226 -20.35 -6.91 -14.67
N PRO A 227 -21.64 -7.00 -14.31
CA PRO A 227 -22.71 -6.24 -14.98
C PRO A 227 -22.45 -4.73 -15.01
N SER A 228 -21.85 -4.20 -13.96
CA SER A 228 -21.55 -2.77 -13.83
C SER A 228 -20.55 -2.23 -14.87
N PHE A 229 -19.80 -3.09 -15.56
CA PHE A 229 -18.88 -2.64 -16.61
C PHE A 229 -19.61 -2.13 -17.86
N VAL A 230 -20.82 -2.61 -18.15
CA VAL A 230 -21.65 -2.13 -19.26
C VAL A 230 -22.02 -0.65 -19.08
N ASN A 231 -22.19 -0.21 -17.83
CA ASN A 231 -22.57 1.17 -17.51
C ASN A 231 -21.45 2.20 -17.77
N ARG A 232 -20.26 1.77 -18.18
CA ARG A 232 -19.11 2.65 -18.45
C ARG A 232 -19.20 3.37 -19.79
N GLY A 233 -20.08 2.93 -20.68
CA GLY A 233 -20.34 3.59 -21.95
C GLY A 233 -20.77 2.63 -23.04
N ASN A 234 -20.97 3.18 -24.23
CA ASN A 234 -21.38 2.40 -25.39
C ASN A 234 -20.35 1.33 -25.72
N PHE A 235 -20.85 0.19 -26.18
CA PHE A 235 -20.08 -1.00 -26.54
C PHE A 235 -19.38 -1.73 -25.39
N TYR A 236 -19.32 -1.20 -24.17
CA TYR A 236 -18.73 -1.91 -23.04
C TYR A 236 -19.48 -3.21 -22.74
N THR A 237 -18.72 -4.29 -22.55
CA THR A 237 -19.28 -5.58 -22.14
C THR A 237 -19.06 -5.81 -20.65
N THR A 238 -19.55 -6.94 -20.15
CA THR A 238 -19.34 -7.38 -18.77
C THR A 238 -17.94 -7.93 -18.51
N TYR A 239 -17.13 -8.16 -19.54
CA TYR A 239 -15.84 -8.86 -19.44
C TYR A 239 -14.67 -7.89 -19.26
N ALA A 240 -13.80 -8.18 -18.29
CA ALA A 240 -12.56 -7.46 -18.11
C ALA A 240 -11.48 -8.35 -17.49
N THR A 241 -10.21 -8.02 -17.73
CA THR A 241 -9.09 -8.52 -16.93
C THR A 241 -8.49 -7.39 -16.12
N GLN A 242 -8.23 -7.62 -14.84
CA GLN A 242 -7.72 -6.61 -13.92
C GLN A 242 -6.43 -7.09 -13.26
N ILE A 243 -5.51 -6.16 -13.00
CA ILE A 243 -4.29 -6.42 -12.24
C ILE A 243 -4.02 -5.25 -11.30
N ARG A 244 -3.75 -5.56 -10.03
CA ARG A 244 -3.27 -4.57 -9.04
C ARG A 244 -1.75 -4.64 -8.98
N CYS A 245 -1.08 -3.65 -9.56
CA CYS A 245 0.37 -3.60 -9.60
C CYS A 245 0.92 -2.86 -8.38
N VAL A 246 1.86 -3.45 -7.66
CA VAL A 246 2.46 -2.84 -6.45
C VAL A 246 3.92 -2.48 -6.71
N ARG A 247 4.29 -1.22 -6.41
CA ARG A 247 5.67 -0.73 -6.47
C ARG A 247 6.47 -1.23 -5.26
N PRO A 248 7.81 -1.20 -5.29
CA PRO A 248 8.64 -1.60 -4.15
C PRO A 248 8.31 -0.89 -2.83
N ASP A 249 7.86 0.36 -2.91
CA ASP A 249 7.42 1.17 -1.76
C ASP A 249 6.01 0.85 -1.23
N GLN A 250 5.40 -0.25 -1.71
CA GLN A 250 4.03 -0.70 -1.41
C GLN A 250 2.89 0.17 -1.96
N THR A 251 3.17 1.24 -2.71
CA THR A 251 2.10 1.97 -3.41
C THR A 251 1.56 1.15 -4.59
N SER A 252 0.24 1.10 -4.74
CA SER A 252 -0.39 0.34 -5.83
C SER A 252 -0.96 1.20 -6.94
N GLN A 253 -1.12 0.57 -8.11
CA GLN A 253 -1.79 1.10 -9.27
C GLN A 253 -2.58 -0.03 -9.92
N THR A 254 -3.91 0.10 -9.95
CA THR A 254 -4.75 -0.88 -10.64
C THR A 254 -4.89 -0.54 -12.12
N ASN A 255 -4.61 -1.52 -12.97
CA ASN A 255 -4.83 -1.48 -14.42
C ASN A 255 -5.93 -2.47 -14.81
N THR A 256 -6.79 -2.11 -15.76
CA THR A 256 -7.91 -2.96 -16.18
C THR A 256 -8.08 -2.91 -17.68
N LEU A 257 -8.19 -4.06 -18.34
CA LEU A 257 -8.55 -4.17 -19.75
C LEU A 257 -10.05 -4.48 -19.84
N HIS A 258 -10.80 -3.66 -20.57
CA HIS A 258 -12.20 -3.91 -20.86
C HIS A 258 -12.36 -4.41 -22.28
N TYR A 259 -13.19 -5.43 -22.44
CA TYR A 259 -13.59 -5.93 -23.74
C TYR A 259 -14.83 -5.17 -24.24
N LEU A 260 -14.79 -4.68 -25.47
CA LEU A 260 -15.92 -4.00 -26.10
C LEU A 260 -16.56 -4.93 -27.15
N SER A 261 -17.87 -4.78 -27.33
CA SER A 261 -18.68 -5.55 -28.29
C SER A 261 -18.28 -5.31 -29.75
N ASN A 262 -17.64 -4.18 -30.04
CA ASN A 262 -17.01 -3.90 -31.34
C ASN A 262 -15.63 -4.58 -31.51
N GLY A 263 -15.27 -5.53 -30.64
CA GLY A 263 -14.01 -6.28 -30.68
C GLY A 263 -12.76 -5.52 -30.24
N THR A 264 -12.89 -4.24 -29.88
CA THR A 264 -11.75 -3.46 -29.37
C THR A 264 -11.53 -3.67 -27.88
N ILE A 265 -10.31 -3.36 -27.42
CA ILE A 265 -9.94 -3.46 -26.01
C ILE A 265 -9.42 -2.09 -25.53
N THR A 266 -9.99 -1.62 -24.43
CA THR A 266 -9.58 -0.38 -23.77
C THR A 266 -8.82 -0.68 -22.48
N PHE A 267 -7.69 0.00 -22.30
CA PHE A 267 -6.91 -0.01 -21.07
C PHE A 267 -7.35 1.14 -20.16
N ARG A 268 -7.82 0.80 -18.96
CA ARG A 268 -8.28 1.72 -17.94
C ARG A 268 -7.28 1.84 -16.79
N PHE A 269 -7.02 3.07 -16.37
CA PHE A 269 -6.32 3.39 -15.13
C PHE A 269 -7.00 4.55 -14.40
N SER A 270 -6.71 4.69 -13.10
CA SER A 270 -7.15 5.83 -12.29
C SER A 270 -5.95 6.72 -11.95
N TRP A 271 -6.16 8.03 -11.98
CA TRP A 271 -5.17 9.02 -11.58
C TRP A 271 -5.87 10.20 -10.90
N ARG A 272 -5.50 10.50 -9.65
CA ARG A 272 -6.09 11.58 -8.83
C ARG A 272 -7.63 11.58 -8.83
N LYS A 273 -8.22 10.40 -8.57
CA LYS A 273 -9.68 10.12 -8.58
C LYS A 273 -10.39 10.24 -9.93
N SER A 274 -9.67 10.51 -11.02
CA SER A 274 -10.20 10.50 -12.38
C SER A 274 -9.84 9.19 -13.09
N GLU A 275 -10.80 8.62 -13.82
CA GLU A 275 -10.57 7.44 -14.65
C GLU A 275 -10.22 7.84 -16.08
N PHE A 276 -9.23 7.16 -16.66
CA PHE A 276 -8.78 7.37 -18.03
C PHE A 276 -8.78 6.06 -18.80
N MET A 277 -9.09 6.13 -20.08
CA MET A 277 -9.20 4.99 -21.00
C MET A 277 -8.32 5.25 -22.23
N VAL A 278 -7.50 4.26 -22.59
CA VAL A 278 -6.57 4.33 -23.72
C VAL A 278 -6.70 3.05 -24.54
N PRO A 279 -6.75 3.10 -25.89
CA PRO A 279 -6.72 1.89 -26.72
C PRO A 279 -5.48 1.03 -26.42
N VAL A 280 -5.64 -0.27 -26.21
CA VAL A 280 -4.51 -1.12 -25.80
C VAL A 280 -3.40 -1.20 -26.85
N VAL A 281 -3.77 -1.14 -28.14
CA VAL A 281 -2.82 -1.12 -29.27
C VAL A 281 -1.86 0.08 -29.18
N MET A 282 -2.36 1.23 -28.74
CA MET A 282 -1.53 2.42 -28.53
C MET A 282 -0.41 2.16 -27.53
N LEU A 283 -0.73 1.43 -26.45
CA LEU A 283 0.26 1.09 -25.41
C LEU A 283 1.25 0.04 -25.89
N LEU A 284 0.79 -0.98 -26.64
CA LEU A 284 1.66 -2.00 -27.22
C LEU A 284 2.69 -1.39 -28.18
N LYS A 285 2.26 -0.47 -29.06
CA LYS A 285 3.16 0.27 -29.94
C LYS A 285 4.06 1.23 -29.18
N ALA A 286 3.55 1.93 -28.16
CA ALA A 286 4.34 2.90 -27.39
C ALA A 286 5.43 2.26 -26.52
N LEU A 287 5.27 1.00 -26.09
CA LEU A 287 6.24 0.32 -25.21
C LEU A 287 7.51 -0.13 -25.93
N ILE A 288 7.38 -0.80 -27.08
CA ILE A 288 8.52 -1.39 -27.79
C ILE A 288 8.58 -1.02 -29.28
N GLY A 289 7.63 -0.24 -29.80
CA GLY A 289 7.51 0.03 -31.24
C GLY A 289 7.05 -1.17 -32.05
N ALA A 290 6.23 -2.04 -31.46
CA ALA A 290 5.77 -3.27 -32.08
C ALA A 290 5.04 -3.01 -33.41
N SER A 291 5.37 -3.81 -34.43
CA SER A 291 4.62 -3.78 -35.69
C SER A 291 3.25 -4.44 -35.53
N ASP A 292 2.30 -4.14 -36.42
CA ASP A 292 0.98 -4.78 -36.39
C ASP A 292 1.08 -6.29 -36.60
N GLN A 293 2.04 -6.74 -37.43
CA GLN A 293 2.34 -8.14 -37.64
C GLN A 293 2.86 -8.82 -36.35
N GLU A 294 3.76 -8.16 -35.61
CA GLU A 294 4.26 -8.67 -34.33
C GLU A 294 3.15 -8.77 -33.29
N ILE A 295 2.30 -7.74 -33.18
CA ILE A 295 1.15 -7.76 -32.27
C ILE A 295 0.20 -8.91 -32.65
N PHE A 296 -0.12 -9.08 -33.93
CA PHE A 296 -0.98 -10.14 -34.41
C PHE A 296 -0.40 -11.53 -34.11
N THR A 297 0.86 -11.76 -34.48
CA THR A 297 1.55 -13.05 -34.30
C THR A 297 1.65 -13.41 -32.82
N ASN A 298 2.01 -12.44 -31.98
CA ASN A 298 2.15 -12.67 -30.54
C ASN A 298 0.82 -12.87 -29.82
N LEU A 299 -0.28 -12.29 -30.30
CA LEU A 299 -1.61 -12.53 -29.75
C LEU A 299 -2.19 -13.86 -30.21
N ALA A 300 -1.96 -14.24 -31.47
CA ALA A 300 -2.44 -15.49 -32.06
C ALA A 300 -1.68 -16.74 -31.56
N GLN A 301 -0.38 -16.64 -31.21
CA GLN A 301 0.45 -17.76 -30.71
C GLN A 301 0.26 -19.08 -31.48
N ASN A 302 0.38 -19.04 -32.80
CA ASN A 302 0.20 -20.18 -33.71
C ASN A 302 -1.24 -20.70 -33.87
N ALA A 303 -2.23 -20.17 -33.14
CA ALA A 303 -3.65 -20.46 -33.34
C ALA A 303 -4.23 -19.59 -34.46
N PHE A 304 -3.64 -19.67 -35.66
CA PHE A 304 -4.09 -18.90 -36.83
C PHE A 304 -5.42 -19.39 -37.41
N GLU A 305 -5.84 -20.60 -37.03
CA GLU A 305 -7.11 -21.20 -37.47
C GLU A 305 -8.29 -20.78 -36.59
N ASP A 306 -8.05 -20.18 -35.42
CA ASP A 306 -9.10 -19.69 -34.52
C ASP A 306 -9.66 -18.36 -35.03
N THR A 307 -10.68 -18.47 -35.90
CA THR A 307 -11.38 -17.32 -36.50
C THR A 307 -11.93 -16.35 -35.46
N PHE A 308 -12.36 -16.84 -34.29
CA PHE A 308 -12.89 -15.97 -33.24
C PHE A 308 -11.83 -15.00 -32.72
N ARG A 309 -10.59 -15.46 -32.53
CA ARG A 309 -9.48 -14.62 -32.07
C ARG A 309 -8.92 -13.78 -33.20
N THR A 310 -8.65 -14.36 -34.36
CA THR A 310 -7.99 -13.66 -35.47
C THR A 310 -8.83 -12.50 -35.97
N ASP A 311 -10.15 -12.66 -36.12
CA ASP A 311 -11.05 -11.61 -36.61
C ASP A 311 -11.10 -10.42 -35.64
N ARG A 312 -11.07 -10.69 -34.32
CA ARG A 312 -11.09 -9.65 -33.28
C ARG A 312 -9.77 -8.90 -33.19
N ILE A 313 -8.66 -9.62 -33.31
CA ILE A 313 -7.33 -8.99 -33.37
C ILE A 313 -7.24 -8.11 -34.60
N GLU A 314 -7.69 -8.60 -35.77
CA GLU A 314 -7.70 -7.82 -37.00
C GLU A 314 -8.58 -6.56 -36.86
N LEU A 315 -9.80 -6.71 -36.33
CA LEU A 315 -10.70 -5.58 -36.09
C LEU A 315 -10.10 -4.55 -35.13
N MET A 316 -9.44 -5.00 -34.07
CA MET A 316 -8.75 -4.13 -33.11
C MET A 316 -7.61 -3.34 -33.79
N LEU A 317 -6.81 -3.99 -34.64
CA LEU A 317 -5.71 -3.35 -35.37
C LEU A 317 -6.22 -2.37 -36.44
N ARG A 318 -7.25 -2.75 -37.20
CA ARG A 318 -7.90 -1.88 -38.21
C ARG A 318 -8.52 -0.64 -37.56
N ASN A 319 -9.25 -0.81 -36.46
CA ASN A 319 -9.84 0.33 -35.74
C ASN A 319 -8.78 1.29 -35.19
N PHE A 320 -7.58 0.82 -34.85
CA PHE A 320 -6.49 1.67 -34.42
C PHE A 320 -5.92 2.55 -35.54
N GLN A 321 -6.03 2.13 -36.81
CA GLN A 321 -5.53 2.93 -37.95
C GLN A 321 -6.22 4.30 -38.05
N TYR A 322 -7.44 4.46 -37.51
CA TYR A 322 -8.13 5.75 -37.41
C TYR A 322 -7.31 6.83 -36.69
N TYR A 323 -6.46 6.46 -35.73
CA TYR A 323 -5.61 7.41 -35.02
C TYR A 323 -4.44 7.94 -35.88
N SER A 324 -4.11 7.27 -37.00
CA SER A 324 -2.99 7.64 -37.89
C SER A 324 -1.63 7.77 -37.16
N LEU A 325 -1.35 6.84 -36.23
CA LEU A 325 -0.12 6.81 -35.42
C LEU A 325 0.76 5.58 -35.81
N PRO A 326 1.64 5.69 -36.82
CA PRO A 326 2.39 4.55 -37.32
C PRO A 326 3.62 4.18 -36.47
N THR A 327 4.24 5.16 -35.79
CA THR A 327 5.51 4.95 -35.06
C THR A 327 5.33 5.00 -33.54
N ALA A 328 6.28 4.40 -32.82
CA ALA A 328 6.34 4.43 -31.35
C ALA A 328 6.41 5.87 -30.82
N SER A 329 7.27 6.70 -31.44
CA SER A 329 7.42 8.12 -31.09
C SER A 329 6.11 8.89 -31.29
N ALA A 330 5.39 8.67 -32.40
CA ALA A 330 4.08 9.29 -32.61
C ALA A 330 3.04 8.89 -31.54
N CYS A 331 3.03 7.62 -31.12
CA CYS A 331 2.15 7.16 -30.04
C CYS A 331 2.50 7.82 -28.69
N LEU A 332 3.79 7.91 -28.38
CA LEU A 332 4.29 8.55 -27.17
C LEU A 332 4.01 10.06 -27.16
N ASP A 333 4.19 10.73 -28.30
CA ASP A 333 3.90 12.15 -28.50
C ASP A 333 2.41 12.44 -28.33
N PHE A 334 1.55 11.61 -28.93
CA PHE A 334 0.09 11.72 -28.76
C PHE A 334 -0.32 11.55 -27.29
N LEU A 335 0.18 10.52 -26.61
CA LEU A 335 -0.07 10.33 -25.18
C LEU A 335 0.44 11.52 -24.36
N GLY A 336 1.66 11.99 -24.62
CA GLY A 336 2.23 13.14 -23.95
C GLY A 336 1.41 14.40 -24.07
N SER A 337 0.98 14.73 -25.29
CA SER A 337 0.18 15.92 -25.57
C SER A 337 -1.16 15.93 -24.81
N LYS A 338 -1.80 14.75 -24.64
CA LYS A 338 -3.08 14.61 -23.94
C LYS A 338 -2.94 14.59 -22.42
N PHE A 339 -1.85 14.00 -21.90
CA PHE A 339 -1.67 13.77 -20.47
C PHE A 339 -0.72 14.75 -19.76
N LYS A 340 -0.13 15.72 -20.46
CA LYS A 340 0.76 16.75 -19.88
C LYS A 340 0.15 17.43 -18.65
N VAL A 341 -1.07 17.94 -18.77
CA VAL A 341 -1.77 18.66 -17.68
C VAL A 341 -2.17 17.72 -16.55
N VAL A 342 -2.63 16.51 -16.88
CA VAL A 342 -3.12 15.51 -15.92
C VAL A 342 -2.00 15.03 -14.98
N LEU A 343 -0.81 14.80 -15.54
CA LEU A 343 0.36 14.34 -14.78
C LEU A 343 1.08 15.48 -14.03
N GLY A 344 0.80 16.74 -14.38
CA GLY A 344 1.51 17.89 -13.83
C GLY A 344 3.00 17.87 -14.16
N CYS A 345 3.33 17.43 -15.39
CA CYS A 345 4.71 17.37 -15.86
C CYS A 345 5.28 18.79 -16.09
N PRO A 346 6.61 18.97 -15.94
CA PRO A 346 7.28 20.23 -16.27
C PRO A 346 7.04 20.72 -17.71
N ASP A 347 7.11 22.04 -17.91
CA ASP A 347 6.85 22.66 -19.21
C ASP A 347 7.95 22.40 -20.25
N ASP A 348 9.19 22.19 -19.81
CA ASP A 348 10.38 21.88 -20.62
C ASP A 348 10.38 20.45 -21.19
N TRP A 349 9.55 19.56 -20.65
CA TRP A 349 9.46 18.19 -21.13
C TRP A 349 8.75 18.13 -22.48
N GLY A 350 9.43 17.49 -23.44
CA GLY A 350 8.81 17.12 -24.71
C GLY A 350 7.66 16.13 -24.50
N SER A 351 6.65 16.21 -25.36
CA SER A 351 5.49 15.31 -25.33
C SER A 351 5.91 13.83 -25.33
N GLU A 352 6.89 13.42 -26.14
CA GLU A 352 7.39 12.05 -26.14
C GLU A 352 7.94 11.59 -24.76
N GLN A 353 8.66 12.48 -24.06
CA GLN A 353 9.18 12.20 -22.71
C GLN A 353 8.04 12.04 -21.70
N ILE A 354 7.00 12.88 -21.80
CA ILE A 354 5.79 12.77 -20.98
C ILE A 354 5.06 11.45 -21.24
N GLY A 355 4.97 11.03 -22.51
CA GLY A 355 4.43 9.72 -22.89
C GLY A 355 5.18 8.57 -22.23
N ARG A 356 6.52 8.59 -22.25
CA ARG A 356 7.34 7.58 -21.56
C ARG A 356 7.12 7.59 -20.05
N TYR A 357 7.05 8.79 -19.46
CA TYR A 357 6.78 8.96 -18.04
C TYR A 357 5.42 8.37 -17.63
N LEU A 358 4.38 8.56 -18.45
CA LEU A 358 3.07 7.94 -18.24
C LEU A 358 3.17 6.41 -18.20
N LEU A 359 3.87 5.80 -19.17
CA LEU A 359 4.06 4.34 -19.20
C LEU A 359 4.83 3.83 -17.98
N GLN A 360 5.81 4.58 -17.50
CA GLN A 360 6.58 4.22 -16.32
C GLN A 360 5.74 4.31 -15.04
N ARG A 361 4.93 5.36 -14.89
CA ARG A 361 4.19 5.64 -13.65
C ARG A 361 2.87 4.91 -13.53
N ILE A 362 2.26 4.50 -14.63
CA ILE A 362 0.88 3.99 -14.63
C ILE A 362 0.77 2.55 -15.13
N VAL A 363 1.48 2.22 -16.21
CA VAL A 363 1.31 0.92 -16.88
C VAL A 363 2.20 -0.12 -16.20
N LEU A 364 1.58 -1.13 -15.57
CA LEU A 364 2.24 -2.32 -15.03
C LEU A 364 3.49 -1.98 -14.19
N VAL A 365 3.30 -1.12 -13.19
CA VAL A 365 4.38 -0.44 -12.44
C VAL A 365 5.30 -1.35 -11.63
N HIS A 366 4.92 -2.62 -11.45
CA HIS A 366 5.75 -3.63 -10.80
C HIS A 366 6.90 -4.11 -11.71
N LEU A 367 6.78 -3.91 -13.03
CA LEU A 367 7.82 -4.22 -14.01
C LEU A 367 8.56 -2.93 -14.40
N LYS A 368 9.88 -3.00 -14.47
CA LYS A 368 10.71 -1.87 -14.93
C LYS A 368 10.93 -1.91 -16.45
N ASP A 369 11.16 -3.11 -16.97
CA ASP A 369 11.51 -3.34 -18.37
C ASP A 369 10.31 -3.22 -19.33
N PRO A 370 10.39 -2.43 -20.42
CA PRO A 370 9.30 -2.26 -21.38
C PRO A 370 8.87 -3.55 -22.09
N ILE A 371 9.81 -4.46 -22.37
CA ILE A 371 9.53 -5.73 -23.07
C ILE A 371 8.69 -6.64 -22.16
N SER A 372 9.04 -6.69 -20.88
CA SER A 372 8.29 -7.44 -19.86
C SER A 372 6.87 -6.90 -19.70
N LYS A 373 6.71 -5.55 -19.71
CA LYS A 373 5.38 -4.92 -19.73
C LYS A 373 4.58 -5.29 -20.97
N TYR A 374 5.22 -5.28 -22.15
CA TYR A 374 4.60 -5.67 -23.41
C TYR A 374 4.11 -7.12 -23.36
N ARG A 375 4.96 -8.07 -22.94
CA ARG A 375 4.59 -9.49 -22.80
C ARG A 375 3.44 -9.71 -21.81
N LEU A 376 3.46 -9.01 -20.67
CA LEU A 376 2.37 -9.13 -19.69
C LEU A 376 1.05 -8.53 -20.22
N LEU A 377 1.09 -7.43 -20.97
CA LEU A 377 -0.10 -6.90 -21.63
C LEU A 377 -0.67 -7.88 -22.65
N LEU A 378 0.17 -8.53 -23.46
CA LEU A 378 -0.26 -9.57 -24.38
C LEU A 378 -0.95 -10.73 -23.64
N PHE A 379 -0.35 -11.20 -22.54
CA PHE A 379 -0.94 -12.24 -21.70
C PHE A 379 -2.30 -11.82 -21.14
N MET A 380 -2.45 -10.57 -20.68
CA MET A 380 -3.73 -10.05 -20.20
C MET A 380 -4.79 -10.03 -21.31
N ILE A 381 -4.43 -9.63 -22.53
CA ILE A 381 -5.34 -9.64 -23.69
C ILE A 381 -5.77 -11.07 -24.04
N GLN A 382 -4.83 -12.02 -24.05
CA GLN A 382 -5.13 -13.42 -24.33
C GLN A 382 -6.05 -14.02 -23.28
N LYS A 383 -5.78 -13.77 -21.98
CA LYS A 383 -6.66 -14.20 -20.89
C LYS A 383 -8.05 -13.58 -21.02
N LEU A 384 -8.15 -12.33 -21.49
CA LEU A 384 -9.43 -11.68 -21.76
C LEU A 384 -10.18 -12.34 -22.92
N TYR A 385 -9.51 -12.67 -24.04
CA TYR A 385 -10.16 -13.39 -25.14
C TYR A 385 -10.61 -14.79 -24.73
N ALA A 386 -9.80 -15.53 -23.98
CA ALA A 386 -10.18 -16.84 -23.44
C ALA A 386 -11.40 -16.76 -22.52
N LEU A 387 -11.51 -15.70 -21.71
CA LEU A 387 -12.69 -15.45 -20.88
C LEU A 387 -13.95 -15.17 -21.73
N VAL A 388 -13.83 -14.38 -22.80
CA VAL A 388 -14.96 -14.06 -23.68
C VAL A 388 -15.38 -15.28 -24.52
N ALA A 389 -14.43 -16.11 -24.93
CA ALA A 389 -14.69 -17.36 -25.64
C ALA A 389 -15.30 -18.47 -24.76
N GLY A 390 -15.27 -18.30 -23.42
CA GLY A 390 -15.75 -19.29 -22.47
C GLY A 390 -14.74 -20.41 -22.16
N GLU A 391 -13.50 -20.28 -22.62
CA GLU A 391 -12.41 -21.22 -22.31
C GLU A 391 -11.88 -21.04 -20.88
N CYS A 392 -12.02 -19.84 -20.31
CA CYS A 392 -11.59 -19.51 -18.96
C CYS A 392 -12.79 -19.12 -18.10
N CYS A 393 -12.84 -19.62 -16.86
CA CYS A 393 -13.84 -19.19 -15.88
C CYS A 393 -13.51 -17.80 -15.32
N ALA A 394 -14.51 -17.13 -14.76
CA ALA A 394 -14.30 -15.88 -14.05
C ALA A 394 -13.67 -16.15 -12.67
N ASP A 395 -12.64 -15.38 -12.34
CA ASP A 395 -11.99 -15.44 -11.03
C ASP A 395 -12.90 -14.76 -9.98
N ASN A 396 -13.07 -15.42 -8.83
CA ASN A 396 -13.85 -14.85 -7.72
C ASN A 396 -12.99 -13.84 -6.93
N PRO A 397 -13.27 -12.52 -6.98
CA PRO A 397 -12.51 -11.52 -6.23
C PRO A 397 -12.76 -11.57 -4.71
N ASP A 398 -13.82 -12.27 -4.29
CA ASP A 398 -14.16 -12.46 -2.88
C ASP A 398 -13.51 -13.71 -2.28
N SER A 399 -12.89 -14.57 -3.12
CA SER A 399 -12.07 -15.68 -2.64
C SER A 399 -10.74 -15.19 -2.06
N PRO A 400 -10.34 -15.67 -0.86
CA PRO A 400 -9.02 -15.39 -0.28
C PRO A 400 -7.84 -15.69 -1.21
N GLN A 401 -8.00 -16.61 -2.18
CA GLN A 401 -6.98 -16.94 -3.19
C GLN A 401 -6.52 -15.72 -4.00
N HIS A 402 -7.44 -14.78 -4.27
CA HIS A 402 -7.23 -13.58 -5.08
C HIS A 402 -7.12 -12.31 -4.22
N GLN A 403 -6.91 -12.48 -2.92
CA GLN A 403 -6.81 -11.38 -1.96
C GLN A 403 -5.44 -11.37 -1.27
N GLU A 404 -5.11 -10.22 -0.70
CA GLU A 404 -3.97 -10.06 0.21
C GLU A 404 -4.34 -9.08 1.33
N ILE A 405 -3.47 -8.99 2.33
CA ILE A 405 -3.68 -8.14 3.51
C ILE A 405 -2.83 -6.87 3.40
N LEU A 406 -3.50 -5.72 3.41
CA LEU A 406 -2.87 -4.42 3.59
C LEU A 406 -2.61 -4.18 5.08
N LEU A 407 -1.32 -4.08 5.42
CA LEU A 407 -0.85 -3.87 6.78
C LEU A 407 -0.76 -2.37 7.13
N PRO A 408 -0.83 -2.03 8.44
CA PRO A 408 -0.73 -0.65 8.92
C PRO A 408 0.47 0.14 8.41
N GLY A 409 1.67 -0.44 8.47
CA GLY A 409 2.88 0.26 8.06
C GLY A 409 2.92 0.53 6.56
N HIS A 410 2.42 -0.38 5.73
CA HIS A 410 2.33 -0.16 4.28
C HIS A 410 1.36 0.97 3.94
N LEU A 411 0.22 1.04 4.66
CA LEU A 411 -0.74 2.13 4.51
C LEU A 411 -0.13 3.47 4.95
N LEU A 412 0.56 3.50 6.10
CA LEU A 412 1.24 4.71 6.57
C LEU A 412 2.35 5.16 5.60
N SER A 413 3.10 4.25 4.99
CA SER A 413 4.09 4.58 3.96
C SER A 413 3.45 5.34 2.79
N SER A 414 2.33 4.80 2.29
CA SER A 414 1.58 5.39 1.19
C SER A 414 1.03 6.78 1.55
N ILE A 415 0.52 6.95 2.77
CA ILE A 415 0.04 8.25 3.28
C ILE A 415 1.20 9.24 3.38
N LEU A 416 2.33 8.86 3.97
CA LEU A 416 3.49 9.73 4.14
C LEU A 416 4.04 10.18 2.78
N LYS A 417 4.18 9.26 1.82
CA LYS A 417 4.59 9.57 0.46
C LYS A 417 3.70 10.64 -0.19
N GLU A 418 2.39 10.47 -0.09
CA GLU A 418 1.43 11.42 -0.66
C GLU A 418 1.53 12.80 0.01
N ARG A 419 1.74 12.85 1.33
CA ARG A 419 1.95 14.13 2.04
C ARG A 419 3.22 14.85 1.64
N PHE A 420 4.29 14.10 1.39
CA PHE A 420 5.52 14.68 0.85
C PHE A 420 5.33 15.19 -0.59
N GLU A 421 4.58 14.49 -1.42
CA GLU A 421 4.22 14.98 -2.76
C GLU A 421 3.37 16.26 -2.68
N GLU A 422 2.38 16.31 -1.80
CA GLU A 422 1.55 17.49 -1.55
C GLU A 422 2.39 18.69 -1.08
N TYR A 423 3.36 18.46 -0.20
CA TYR A 423 4.27 19.51 0.26
C TYR A 423 5.10 20.07 -0.91
N LEU A 424 5.67 19.20 -1.75
CA LEU A 424 6.41 19.63 -2.94
C LEU A 424 5.51 20.36 -3.94
N ALA A 425 4.29 19.87 -4.18
CA ALA A 425 3.32 20.56 -5.03
C ALA A 425 2.92 21.93 -4.43
N GLY A 426 2.84 22.05 -3.11
CA GLY A 426 2.59 23.30 -2.39
C GLY A 426 3.71 24.32 -2.59
N ILE A 427 4.97 23.89 -2.52
CA ILE A 427 6.14 24.73 -2.85
C ILE A 427 6.03 25.21 -4.30
N GLN A 428 5.72 24.30 -5.24
CA GLN A 428 5.56 24.63 -6.65
C GLN A 428 4.52 25.72 -6.86
N ALA A 429 3.34 25.56 -6.25
CA ALA A 429 2.24 26.52 -6.36
C ALA A 429 2.58 27.87 -5.72
N GLN A 430 3.26 27.87 -4.56
CA GLN A 430 3.66 29.09 -3.87
C GLN A 430 4.66 29.90 -4.69
N ILE A 431 5.73 29.27 -5.19
CA ILE A 431 6.74 29.95 -6.03
C ILE A 431 6.08 30.44 -7.33
N THR A 432 5.26 29.60 -7.98
CA THR A 432 4.54 30.01 -9.20
C THR A 432 3.62 31.20 -8.95
N SER A 433 2.95 31.26 -7.79
CA SER A 433 2.12 32.42 -7.43
C SER A 433 2.95 33.67 -7.18
N GLU A 434 4.14 33.55 -6.61
CA GLU A 434 5.02 34.70 -6.36
C GLU A 434 5.61 35.24 -7.66
N VAL A 435 6.05 34.36 -8.57
CA VAL A 435 6.48 34.72 -9.93
C VAL A 435 5.37 35.45 -10.69
N ARG A 436 4.11 35.01 -10.59
CA ARG A 436 2.96 35.69 -11.22
C ARG A 436 2.62 37.06 -10.62
N LYS A 437 2.89 37.26 -9.33
CA LYS A 437 2.55 38.48 -8.59
C LYS A 437 3.64 39.54 -8.67
N SER A 438 4.88 39.15 -8.89
CA SER A 438 6.01 40.07 -8.85
C SER A 438 6.09 40.89 -10.13
N THR A 439 5.97 42.21 -10.00
CA THR A 439 6.25 43.20 -11.05
C THR A 439 7.75 43.52 -11.17
N THR A 440 8.55 43.07 -10.20
CA THR A 440 10.01 43.22 -10.13
C THR A 440 10.66 41.85 -9.88
N GLY A 441 11.70 41.53 -10.67
CA GLY A 441 12.24 40.18 -10.88
C GLY A 441 12.47 39.33 -9.63
N VAL A 442 11.88 38.14 -9.61
CA VAL A 442 12.15 37.11 -8.61
C VAL A 442 13.42 36.37 -9.03
N THR A 443 14.54 36.66 -8.39
CA THR A 443 15.80 35.98 -8.72
C THR A 443 15.90 34.63 -8.00
N PHE A 444 15.74 33.52 -8.72
CA PHE A 444 15.90 32.17 -8.16
C PHE A 444 17.31 31.86 -7.63
N SER A 445 18.31 32.68 -7.97
CA SER A 445 19.67 32.59 -7.44
C SER A 445 19.77 32.97 -5.95
N ASP A 446 18.78 33.67 -5.40
CA ASP A 446 18.75 33.97 -3.97
C ASP A 446 18.15 32.80 -3.18
N ASN A 447 19.00 32.05 -2.48
CA ASN A 447 18.58 30.97 -1.59
C ASN A 447 17.59 31.44 -0.51
N LYS A 448 17.67 32.71 -0.07
CA LYS A 448 16.74 33.24 0.94
C LYS A 448 15.31 33.31 0.41
N PHE A 449 15.13 33.59 -0.88
CA PHE A 449 13.81 33.58 -1.52
C PHE A 449 13.20 32.17 -1.45
N VAL A 450 13.97 31.16 -1.87
CA VAL A 450 13.51 29.76 -1.88
C VAL A 450 13.17 29.27 -0.47
N THR A 451 14.05 29.50 0.51
CA THR A 451 13.79 29.14 1.92
C THR A 451 12.56 29.87 2.49
N LYS A 452 12.37 31.16 2.15
CA LYS A 452 11.21 31.94 2.57
C LYS A 452 9.91 31.41 1.96
N ALA A 453 9.92 31.08 0.66
CA ALA A 453 8.76 30.48 -0.02
C ALA A 453 8.41 29.12 0.59
N MET A 454 9.41 28.27 0.84
CA MET A 454 9.20 27.00 1.53
C MET A 454 8.63 27.20 2.94
N GLY A 455 9.03 28.25 3.67
CA GLY A 455 8.51 28.57 5.01
C GLY A 455 7.04 29.00 5.05
N LYS A 456 6.48 29.49 3.94
CA LYS A 456 5.05 29.83 3.84
C LYS A 456 4.15 28.61 3.61
N VAL A 457 4.72 27.50 3.14
CA VAL A 457 3.98 26.26 2.89
C VAL A 457 3.83 25.48 4.19
N TYR A 458 2.60 25.05 4.46
CA TYR A 458 2.31 24.21 5.63
C TYR A 458 3.06 22.87 5.54
N SER A 459 4.01 22.61 6.45
CA SER A 459 4.88 21.43 6.44
C SER A 459 4.52 20.36 7.48
N ASP A 460 3.55 20.59 8.36
CA ASP A 460 3.27 19.69 9.50
C ASP A 460 2.47 18.44 9.06
N ILE A 461 3.22 17.45 8.58
CA ILE A 461 2.76 16.11 8.19
C ILE A 461 2.36 15.31 9.43
N GLY A 462 3.07 15.50 10.55
CA GLY A 462 2.78 14.86 11.83
C GLY A 462 1.33 15.03 12.25
N ARG A 463 0.81 16.26 12.22
CA ARG A 463 -0.60 16.56 12.55
C ARG A 463 -1.59 15.91 11.60
N ARG A 464 -1.26 15.75 10.31
CA ARG A 464 -2.12 15.05 9.34
C ARG A 464 -2.20 13.55 9.63
N VAL A 465 -1.09 12.92 10.02
CA VAL A 465 -1.08 11.51 10.44
C VAL A 465 -1.82 11.34 11.76
N THR A 466 -1.64 12.25 12.73
CA THR A 466 -2.40 12.26 13.98
C THR A 466 -3.91 12.38 13.74
N PHE A 467 -4.33 13.24 12.81
CA PHE A 467 -5.74 13.34 12.41
C PHE A 467 -6.28 12.03 11.80
N PHE A 468 -5.51 11.40 10.90
CA PHE A 468 -5.86 10.10 10.33
C PHE A 468 -6.01 9.03 11.42
N LEU A 469 -5.07 8.94 12.36
CA LEU A 469 -5.14 7.97 13.45
C LEU A 469 -6.31 8.23 14.42
N ALA A 470 -6.58 9.51 14.73
CA ALA A 470 -7.64 9.89 15.65
C ALA A 470 -9.04 9.58 15.09
N THR A 471 -9.27 9.93 13.82
CA THR A 471 -10.59 9.88 13.17
C THR A 471 -10.84 8.64 12.31
N GLY A 472 -9.78 7.98 11.83
CA GLY A 472 -9.87 6.89 10.87
C GLY A 472 -10.25 7.33 9.45
N ASN A 473 -10.25 8.64 9.16
CA ASN A 473 -10.59 9.20 7.86
C ASN A 473 -9.35 9.50 7.02
N LEU A 474 -9.31 8.93 5.82
CA LEU A 474 -8.26 9.13 4.83
C LEU A 474 -8.61 10.31 3.90
N VAL A 475 -7.94 11.45 4.13
CA VAL A 475 -8.02 12.61 3.24
C VAL A 475 -6.91 12.54 2.20
N SER A 476 -7.16 11.87 1.08
CA SER A 476 -6.18 11.61 0.02
C SER A 476 -6.66 12.17 -1.32
N PRO A 477 -5.86 12.96 -2.06
CA PRO A 477 -6.18 13.35 -3.44
C PRO A 477 -6.12 12.19 -4.43
N THR A 478 -5.26 11.18 -4.22
CA THR A 478 -5.17 10.01 -5.10
C THR A 478 -6.16 8.90 -4.75
N GLY A 479 -6.58 8.81 -3.49
CA GLY A 479 -7.40 7.72 -2.96
C GLY A 479 -6.59 6.44 -2.65
N LEU A 480 -5.26 6.45 -2.83
CA LEU A 480 -4.35 5.32 -2.54
C LEU A 480 -4.76 3.97 -3.15
N ASP A 481 -5.53 3.96 -4.25
CA ASP A 481 -6.07 2.75 -4.89
C ASP A 481 -6.98 1.93 -3.95
N LEU A 482 -7.57 2.59 -2.95
CA LEU A 482 -8.50 2.01 -1.97
C LEU A 482 -9.94 2.44 -2.27
N GLN A 483 -10.90 1.55 -1.96
CA GLN A 483 -12.32 1.77 -2.23
C GLN A 483 -13.07 2.48 -1.09
N GLN A 484 -12.41 2.71 0.05
CA GLN A 484 -13.00 3.35 1.22
C GLN A 484 -12.18 4.58 1.64
N THR A 485 -12.85 5.57 2.22
CA THR A 485 -12.24 6.82 2.72
C THR A 485 -12.26 6.93 4.24
N SER A 486 -12.94 6.03 4.94
CA SER A 486 -13.11 6.05 6.39
C SER A 486 -13.00 4.64 7.00
N GLY A 487 -12.97 4.56 8.33
CA GLY A 487 -12.96 3.30 9.07
C GLY A 487 -11.62 2.57 9.10
N PHE A 488 -10.52 3.29 8.86
CA PHE A 488 -9.16 2.72 8.86
C PHE A 488 -8.61 2.46 10.26
N THR A 489 -8.99 3.29 11.23
CA THR A 489 -8.52 3.17 12.61
C THR A 489 -9.65 2.95 13.58
N ILE A 490 -9.33 2.28 14.68
CA ILE A 490 -10.23 2.05 15.81
C ILE A 490 -9.54 2.29 17.12
N ILE A 491 -10.35 2.45 18.18
CA ILE A 491 -9.87 2.45 19.55
C ILE A 491 -9.51 1.01 19.93
N ALA A 492 -8.35 0.84 20.57
CA ALA A 492 -7.96 -0.42 21.17
C ALA A 492 -8.67 -0.57 22.52
N GLU A 493 -9.78 -1.30 22.54
CA GLU A 493 -10.61 -1.39 23.74
C GLU A 493 -9.97 -2.33 24.78
N LYS A 494 -9.61 -1.79 25.95
CA LYS A 494 -9.15 -2.57 27.11
C LYS A 494 -10.32 -3.03 28.01
N LEU A 495 -11.37 -3.60 27.43
CA LEU A 495 -12.46 -4.20 28.21
C LEU A 495 -11.98 -5.46 28.96
N ASN A 496 -11.25 -6.31 28.24
CA ASN A 496 -10.53 -7.46 28.75
C ASN A 496 -9.43 -7.83 27.75
N PHE A 497 -8.53 -8.74 28.13
CA PHE A 497 -7.42 -9.14 27.28
C PHE A 497 -7.86 -9.78 25.94
N TYR A 498 -8.94 -10.57 25.95
CA TYR A 498 -9.45 -11.23 24.76
C TYR A 498 -9.95 -10.23 23.71
N ARG A 499 -10.67 -9.19 24.13
CA ARG A 499 -11.09 -8.10 23.26
C ARG A 499 -9.87 -7.37 22.70
N TYR A 500 -8.92 -7.04 23.57
CA TYR A 500 -7.73 -6.31 23.18
C TYR A 500 -6.90 -7.06 22.12
N ILE A 501 -6.58 -8.34 22.36
CA ILE A 501 -5.80 -9.15 21.42
C ILE A 501 -6.56 -9.41 20.10
N SER A 502 -7.89 -9.50 20.14
CA SER A 502 -8.71 -9.72 18.94
C SER A 502 -8.54 -8.60 17.92
N HIS A 503 -8.35 -7.35 18.35
CA HIS A 503 -8.14 -6.22 17.45
C HIS A 503 -6.92 -6.40 16.52
N PHE A 504 -5.84 -6.98 17.03
CA PHE A 504 -4.62 -7.18 16.25
C PHE A 504 -4.71 -8.34 15.26
N ARG A 505 -5.58 -9.32 15.54
CA ARG A 505 -5.87 -10.46 14.65
C ARG A 505 -7.05 -10.23 13.73
N CYS A 506 -7.71 -9.08 13.85
CA CYS A 506 -8.87 -8.71 13.08
C CYS A 506 -8.49 -8.24 11.68
N VAL A 507 -9.26 -8.69 10.69
CA VAL A 507 -9.16 -8.27 9.31
C VAL A 507 -10.54 -7.88 8.79
N HIS A 508 -10.60 -6.76 8.07
CA HIS A 508 -11.85 -6.21 7.56
C HIS A 508 -11.86 -6.20 6.02
N ARG A 509 -12.98 -6.61 5.42
CA ARG A 509 -13.16 -6.64 3.96
C ARG A 509 -13.19 -5.24 3.31
N GLY A 510 -13.64 -4.24 4.06
CA GLY A 510 -13.77 -2.83 3.65
C GLY A 510 -15.19 -2.30 3.87
N ALA A 511 -15.31 -1.05 4.32
CA ALA A 511 -16.59 -0.39 4.62
C ALA A 511 -17.51 -0.30 3.39
N PHE A 512 -16.93 -0.15 2.20
CA PHE A 512 -17.64 -0.19 0.92
C PHE A 512 -18.50 -1.45 0.76
N PHE A 513 -18.02 -2.60 1.23
CA PHE A 513 -18.73 -3.88 1.11
C PHE A 513 -19.84 -4.06 2.16
N ALA A 514 -19.86 -3.23 3.21
CA ALA A 514 -20.92 -3.25 4.20
C ALA A 514 -22.24 -2.68 3.65
N GLU A 515 -22.16 -1.74 2.70
CA GLU A 515 -23.30 -1.10 2.06
C GLU A 515 -23.92 -1.95 0.94
N LEU A 516 -23.18 -2.94 0.43
CA LEU A 516 -23.69 -3.83 -0.61
C LEU A 516 -24.75 -4.78 -0.04
N LYS A 517 -25.89 -4.87 -0.73
CA LYS A 517 -27.00 -5.76 -0.37
C LYS A 517 -26.73 -7.23 -0.70
N THR A 518 -25.63 -7.53 -1.40
CA THR A 518 -25.28 -8.90 -1.77
C THR A 518 -24.64 -9.63 -0.60
N THR A 519 -25.05 -10.88 -0.38
CA THR A 519 -24.51 -11.72 0.70
C THR A 519 -23.25 -12.49 0.29
N THR A 520 -22.88 -12.48 -1.00
CA THR A 520 -21.74 -13.24 -1.54
C THR A 520 -20.44 -12.91 -0.82
N VAL A 521 -20.21 -11.63 -0.52
CA VAL A 521 -19.01 -11.14 0.18
C VAL A 521 -18.93 -11.52 1.65
N ARG A 522 -20.05 -12.01 2.23
CA ARG A 522 -20.18 -12.39 3.64
C ARG A 522 -20.09 -13.90 3.84
N LYS A 523 -20.13 -14.68 2.77
CA LYS A 523 -20.07 -16.14 2.85
C LYS A 523 -18.65 -16.58 3.19
N LEU A 524 -18.56 -17.55 4.10
CA LEU A 524 -17.34 -18.32 4.29
C LEU A 524 -17.11 -19.19 3.06
N LEU A 525 -15.90 -19.12 2.51
CA LEU A 525 -15.49 -19.90 1.35
C LEU A 525 -14.44 -20.96 1.76
N PRO A 526 -14.39 -22.14 1.13
CA PRO A 526 -13.42 -23.19 1.45
C PRO A 526 -11.97 -22.73 1.37
N GLU A 527 -11.65 -21.81 0.46
CA GLU A 527 -10.31 -21.23 0.28
C GLU A 527 -9.85 -20.39 1.48
N ALA A 528 -10.76 -20.07 2.42
CA ALA A 528 -10.41 -19.42 3.68
C ALA A 528 -9.79 -20.39 4.71
N TRP A 529 -9.87 -21.70 4.45
CA TRP A 529 -9.38 -22.74 5.36
C TRP A 529 -7.91 -22.51 5.76
N GLY A 530 -7.65 -22.53 7.06
CA GLY A 530 -6.32 -22.30 7.61
C GLY A 530 -5.88 -20.84 7.67
N PHE A 531 -6.55 -19.92 6.95
CA PHE A 531 -6.21 -18.48 6.94
C PHE A 531 -7.14 -17.66 7.84
N LEU A 532 -8.45 -17.78 7.63
CA LEU A 532 -9.48 -17.06 8.40
C LEU A 532 -10.23 -18.05 9.28
N CYS A 533 -10.50 -17.66 10.51
CA CYS A 533 -11.26 -18.48 11.44
C CYS A 533 -12.73 -18.57 10.96
N PRO A 534 -13.29 -19.77 10.78
CA PRO A 534 -14.68 -19.93 10.35
C PRO A 534 -15.69 -19.60 11.46
N VAL A 535 -15.24 -19.51 12.72
CA VAL A 535 -16.08 -19.27 13.90
C VAL A 535 -16.02 -17.82 14.36
N HIS A 536 -14.84 -17.20 14.35
CA HIS A 536 -14.61 -15.92 14.98
C HIS A 536 -14.97 -14.73 14.06
N THR A 537 -16.26 -14.54 13.84
CA THR A 537 -16.87 -13.36 13.22
C THR A 537 -18.01 -12.87 14.13
N PRO A 538 -18.21 -11.56 14.32
CA PRO A 538 -19.32 -11.07 15.12
C PRO A 538 -20.66 -11.26 14.40
N ASP A 539 -21.73 -11.41 15.18
CA ASP A 539 -23.10 -11.41 14.66
C ASP A 539 -23.56 -10.00 14.22
N GLY A 540 -24.71 -9.95 13.54
CA GLY A 540 -25.35 -8.71 13.11
C GLY A 540 -24.76 -8.11 11.82
N SER A 541 -24.79 -6.78 11.70
CA SER A 541 -24.34 -6.08 10.48
C SER A 541 -22.91 -6.39 10.03
N PRO A 542 -21.89 -6.57 10.91
CA PRO A 542 -20.53 -6.90 10.49
C PRO A 542 -20.28 -8.39 10.17
N CYS A 543 -21.28 -9.28 10.32
CA CYS A 543 -21.13 -10.72 10.10
C CYS A 543 -20.58 -11.05 8.71
N GLY A 544 -19.47 -11.79 8.69
CA GLY A 544 -18.75 -12.19 7.47
C GLY A 544 -17.84 -11.13 6.85
N LEU A 545 -17.94 -9.85 7.27
CA LEU A 545 -17.08 -8.76 6.79
C LEU A 545 -15.92 -8.46 7.72
N LEU A 546 -16.14 -8.67 9.03
CA LEU A 546 -15.13 -8.60 10.08
C LEU A 546 -14.77 -10.03 10.48
N ASN A 547 -13.57 -10.46 10.14
CA ASN A 547 -13.09 -11.82 10.44
C ASN A 547 -11.77 -11.74 11.21
N HIS A 548 -11.35 -12.87 11.76
CA HIS A 548 -10.07 -12.97 12.46
C HIS A 548 -9.21 -14.06 11.84
N PHE A 549 -7.89 -13.86 11.84
CA PHE A 549 -6.96 -14.87 11.36
C PHE A 549 -6.94 -16.10 12.28
N CYS A 550 -6.65 -17.27 11.70
CA CYS A 550 -6.32 -18.47 12.48
C CYS A 550 -5.04 -18.27 13.31
N ALA A 551 -4.87 -19.06 14.37
CA ALA A 551 -3.76 -18.89 15.32
C ALA A 551 -2.37 -19.08 14.68
N GLN A 552 -2.21 -20.09 13.82
CA GLN A 552 -0.94 -20.43 13.17
C GLN A 552 -0.56 -19.52 11.99
N VAL A 553 -1.45 -18.58 11.61
CA VAL A 553 -1.21 -17.71 10.47
C VAL A 553 -0.24 -16.62 10.87
N GLN A 554 1.01 -16.79 10.43
CA GLN A 554 2.03 -15.76 10.49
C GLN A 554 2.11 -15.06 9.13
N ASN A 555 2.38 -13.77 9.15
CA ASN A 555 2.59 -13.00 7.93
C ASN A 555 4.06 -13.20 7.50
N PRO A 556 4.37 -13.51 6.22
CA PRO A 556 5.72 -13.89 5.77
C PRO A 556 6.81 -12.82 5.94
N ASN A 557 6.47 -11.63 6.46
CA ASN A 557 7.46 -10.60 6.79
C ASN A 557 8.45 -11.05 7.88
N LEU A 558 8.16 -12.15 8.60
CA LEU A 558 9.12 -12.87 9.43
C LEU A 558 9.73 -14.01 8.61
N GLY A 559 10.67 -13.68 7.74
CA GLY A 559 11.58 -14.68 7.17
C GLY A 559 12.47 -15.24 8.28
N THR A 560 12.16 -16.43 8.77
CA THR A 560 13.18 -17.28 9.42
C THR A 560 13.91 -18.06 8.33
N PHE A 561 15.19 -17.73 8.17
CA PHE A 561 16.30 -18.57 7.70
C PHE A 561 15.99 -19.72 6.73
N GLY A 562 16.42 -19.56 5.48
CA GLY A 562 16.62 -20.68 4.55
C GLY A 562 16.27 -20.33 3.11
N GLN A 563 17.30 -20.04 2.32
CA GLN A 563 17.40 -20.14 0.86
C GLN A 563 16.12 -20.45 0.06
N GLU A 564 15.61 -19.45 -0.67
CA GLU A 564 15.46 -19.43 -2.14
C GLU A 564 14.39 -18.42 -2.57
N HIS A 565 14.77 -17.66 -3.59
CA HIS A 565 14.03 -16.60 -4.23
C HIS A 565 12.59 -17.00 -4.61
N THR A 566 11.59 -16.28 -4.08
CA THR A 566 10.46 -15.66 -4.80
C THR A 566 9.64 -14.84 -3.81
N ILE A 567 9.47 -13.54 -4.08
CA ILE A 567 8.64 -12.64 -3.27
C ILE A 567 7.16 -13.02 -3.51
N SER A 568 6.68 -14.02 -2.79
CA SER A 568 5.26 -14.37 -2.70
C SER A 568 4.70 -13.89 -1.36
N PHE A 569 3.99 -12.77 -1.38
CA PHE A 569 3.16 -12.28 -0.27
C PHE A 569 1.87 -13.12 -0.14
N ALA A 570 2.01 -14.43 0.02
CA ALA A 570 0.94 -15.33 0.41
C ALA A 570 1.15 -15.68 1.88
N LEU A 571 0.09 -15.67 2.70
CA LEU A 571 0.14 -16.18 4.07
C LEU A 571 0.77 -17.58 4.04
N VAL A 572 1.92 -17.76 4.68
CA VAL A 572 2.60 -19.06 4.74
C VAL A 572 2.14 -19.77 6.00
N ARG A 573 1.63 -20.99 5.85
CA ARG A 573 1.35 -21.90 6.98
C ARG A 573 2.68 -22.45 7.47
N ASN A 574 2.94 -22.38 8.77
CA ASN A 574 4.11 -23.04 9.36
C ASN A 574 3.83 -24.55 9.41
N GLU A 575 4.50 -25.35 8.58
CA GLU A 575 4.26 -26.81 8.44
C GLU A 575 4.91 -27.67 9.54
N SER A 576 5.52 -27.05 10.56
CA SER A 576 6.29 -27.74 11.60
C SER A 576 5.47 -28.31 12.77
N ALA A 577 4.16 -28.53 12.59
CA ALA A 577 3.32 -29.18 13.60
C ALA A 577 2.27 -30.09 12.93
N VAL A 578 2.72 -31.29 12.54
CA VAL A 578 1.88 -32.49 12.37
C VAL A 578 2.48 -33.58 13.24
#